data_AF-A0A0G4P4U2-F1
#
_entry.id   AF-A0A0G4P4U2-F1
#
_cell.length_a   1.000
_cell.length_b   1.000
_cell.length_c   1.000
_cell.angle_alpha   90.00
_cell.angle_beta   90.00
_cell.angle_gamma   90.00
#
_symmetry.space_group_name_H-M   'P 1'
#
loop_
_entity.id
_entity.type
_entity.pdbx_description
1 polymer ?
#
loop_
_entity_poly.entity_id
_entity_poly.type
_entity_poly.pdbx_seq_one_letter_code
_entity_poly.pdbx_strand_id
1 'polypeptide(L)'
;MNEVRLVAFQSVRQACLVTEGLNSCSAAVIASKNAAILAHIAPQPPSTLNNPDAGDQNMQSKMDQVAALFTRYKTYFEGNHVWIVYAVIGNRIALPDQKAIIDRALHQLDLNYTNCPYTVVPGFYRPSGHGTVVVDARSGTPEVYIDEQRMN
;
A
#
# COMPACT_ATOMS: atom_id res chain seq x y z
N MET A 1 6.09 8.01 -7.46
CA MET A 1 6.07 8.06 -5.98
C MET A 1 6.59 6.71 -5.48
N ASN A 2 7.39 6.65 -4.41
CA ASN A 2 7.91 5.40 -3.85
C ASN A 2 8.22 5.65 -2.36
N GLU A 3 7.16 5.70 -1.55
CA GLU A 3 7.22 6.25 -0.20
C GLU A 3 6.29 5.50 0.76
N VAL A 4 6.62 5.58 2.04
CA VAL A 4 5.76 5.12 3.14
C VAL A 4 5.41 6.34 3.97
N ARG A 5 4.12 6.56 4.19
CA ARG A 5 3.60 7.67 4.97
C ARG A 5 2.73 7.16 6.11
N LEU A 6 2.83 7.81 7.26
CA LEU A 6 1.96 7.58 8.40
C LEU A 6 1.20 8.86 8.72
N VAL A 7 -0.06 8.70 9.11
CA VAL A 7 -0.86 9.77 9.68
C VAL A 7 -1.53 9.28 10.95
N ALA A 8 -1.53 10.12 11.99
CA ALA A 8 -2.33 9.90 13.20
C ALA A 8 -3.48 10.91 13.18
N PHE A 9 -4.71 10.42 13.23
CA PHE A 9 -5.92 11.23 13.02
C PHE A 9 -6.25 12.17 14.18
N GLN A 10 -5.52 12.07 15.30
CA GLN A 10 -5.60 12.99 16.42
C GLN A 10 -5.04 14.40 16.10
N SER A 11 -4.34 14.56 14.97
CA SER A 11 -3.80 15.85 14.53
C SER A 11 -4.69 16.49 13.46
N VAL A 12 -5.26 17.66 13.78
CA VAL A 12 -6.25 18.41 12.98
C VAL A 12 -5.78 18.76 11.56
N ARG A 13 -4.47 18.71 11.28
CA ARG A 13 -3.88 19.18 10.02
C ARG A 13 -3.71 18.12 8.94
N GLN A 14 -3.75 16.84 9.28
CA GLN A 14 -3.58 15.76 8.31
C GLN A 14 -4.47 14.60 8.72
N ALA A 15 -5.57 14.43 7.99
CA ALA A 15 -6.51 13.33 8.18
C ALA A 15 -6.66 12.47 6.91
N CYS A 16 -5.79 12.66 5.91
CA CYS A 16 -5.89 11.93 4.65
C CYS A 16 -4.52 11.50 4.12
N LEU A 17 -4.45 10.28 3.60
CA LEU A 17 -3.33 9.75 2.82
C LEU A 17 -3.85 9.38 1.45
N VAL A 18 -3.13 9.79 0.41
CA VAL A 18 -3.49 9.49 -0.98
C VAL A 18 -2.26 9.00 -1.71
N THR A 19 -2.46 7.97 -2.52
CA THR A 19 -1.53 7.62 -3.57
C THR A 19 -2.31 7.34 -4.84
N GLU A 20 -1.77 7.74 -5.97
CA GLU A 20 -2.40 7.61 -7.28
C GLU A 20 -1.41 6.99 -8.28
N GLY A 21 -1.94 6.55 -9.41
CA GLY A 21 -1.13 6.08 -10.52
C GLY A 21 -0.35 4.80 -10.20
N LEU A 22 -0.95 3.84 -9.51
CA LEU A 22 -0.40 2.48 -9.39
C LEU A 22 -0.34 1.83 -10.79
N ASN A 23 0.77 2.08 -11.47
CA ASN A 23 1.06 1.67 -12.84
C ASN A 23 2.05 0.51 -12.81
N SER A 24 1.57 -0.65 -12.35
CA SER A 24 2.40 -1.82 -11.98
C SER A 24 3.09 -1.67 -10.63
N CYS A 25 2.79 -0.61 -9.87
CA CYS A 25 3.18 -0.47 -8.47
C CYS A 25 2.25 -1.26 -7.56
N SER A 26 2.73 -1.57 -6.37
CA SER A 26 1.93 -2.13 -5.28
C SER A 26 1.67 -1.06 -4.23
N ALA A 27 0.59 -1.23 -3.47
CA ALA A 27 0.36 -0.44 -2.27
C ALA A 27 0.04 -1.34 -1.07
N ALA A 28 0.49 -0.92 0.10
CA ALA A 28 0.10 -1.53 1.37
C ALA A 28 -0.54 -0.47 2.26
N VAL A 29 -1.72 -0.78 2.77
CA VAL A 29 -2.48 0.08 3.69
C VAL A 29 -2.62 -0.66 4.99
N ILE A 30 -2.28 0.00 6.10
CA ILE A 30 -2.68 -0.44 7.45
C ILE A 30 -3.47 0.71 8.04
N ALA A 31 -4.75 0.52 8.33
CA ALA A 31 -5.58 1.57 8.93
C ALA A 31 -6.29 1.06 10.17
N SER A 32 -6.43 1.93 11.16
CA SER A 32 -7.25 1.74 12.35
C SER A 32 -8.14 2.96 12.53
N LYS A 33 -8.90 3.03 13.62
CA LYS A 33 -9.65 4.25 13.99
C LYS A 33 -8.75 5.46 14.28
N ASN A 34 -7.49 5.25 14.65
CA ASN A 34 -6.62 6.31 15.19
C ASN A 34 -5.49 6.72 14.25
N ALA A 35 -5.07 5.84 13.33
CA ALA A 35 -3.96 6.11 12.42
C ALA A 35 -4.07 5.30 11.13
N ALA A 36 -3.30 5.72 10.13
CA ALA A 36 -3.07 4.94 8.92
C ALA A 36 -1.62 5.00 8.47
N ILE A 37 -1.13 3.90 7.90
CA ILE A 37 0.09 3.80 7.11
C ILE A 37 -0.32 3.51 5.68
N LEU A 38 0.23 4.27 4.74
CA LEU A 38 0.10 4.04 3.30
C LEU A 38 1.50 3.95 2.69
N ALA A 39 1.80 2.81 2.08
CA ALA A 39 3.00 2.62 1.28
C ALA A 39 2.61 2.56 -0.20
N HIS A 40 3.25 3.39 -1.03
CA HIS A 40 3.29 3.20 -2.49
C HIS A 40 4.65 2.65 -2.83
N ILE A 41 4.69 1.46 -3.43
CA ILE A 41 5.93 0.74 -3.69
C ILE A 41 6.09 0.54 -5.19
N ALA A 42 7.07 1.24 -5.76
CA ALA A 42 7.41 1.08 -7.16
C ALA A 42 8.13 -0.27 -7.37
N PRO A 43 7.85 -0.98 -8.47
CA PRO A 43 8.40 -2.31 -8.71
C PRO A 43 9.90 -2.26 -9.01
N GLN A 44 10.39 -1.16 -9.58
CA GLN A 44 11.81 -0.89 -9.77
C GLN A 44 12.05 0.61 -9.61
N PRO A 45 12.95 1.04 -8.71
CA PRO A 45 13.31 2.46 -8.61
C PRO A 45 14.12 2.92 -9.85
N PRO A 46 13.98 4.17 -10.31
CA PRO A 46 14.57 4.64 -11.58
C PRO A 46 16.10 4.58 -11.64
N SER A 47 16.80 4.52 -10.51
CA SER A 47 18.25 4.70 -10.39
C SER A 47 19.04 3.40 -10.26
N THR A 48 18.46 2.24 -10.56
CA THR A 48 19.06 0.93 -10.25
C THR A 48 19.15 -0.03 -11.42
N LEU A 49 19.28 0.49 -12.65
CA LEU A 49 19.29 -0.29 -13.90
C LEU A 49 20.34 -1.42 -13.96
N ASN A 50 21.41 -1.34 -13.15
CA ASN A 50 22.50 -2.33 -13.14
C ASN A 50 22.38 -3.39 -12.03
N ASN A 51 21.36 -3.31 -11.16
CA ASN A 51 21.15 -4.28 -10.09
C ASN A 51 19.88 -5.11 -10.37
N PRO A 52 20.02 -6.42 -10.68
CA PRO A 52 18.88 -7.28 -10.99
C PRO A 52 17.90 -7.43 -9.81
N ASP A 53 18.39 -7.29 -8.57
CA ASP A 53 17.60 -7.47 -7.35
C ASP A 53 17.01 -6.16 -6.81
N ALA A 54 17.18 -5.04 -7.53
CA ALA A 54 16.81 -3.73 -7.03
C ALA A 54 15.32 -3.58 -6.73
N GLY A 55 14.46 -4.28 -7.48
CA GLY A 55 13.01 -4.27 -7.24
C GLY A 55 12.66 -4.92 -5.91
N ASP A 56 13.23 -6.10 -5.65
CA ASP A 56 13.00 -6.87 -4.42
C ASP A 56 13.62 -6.16 -3.21
N GLN A 57 14.81 -5.60 -3.35
CA GLN A 57 15.45 -4.78 -2.33
C GLN A 57 14.62 -3.53 -2.01
N ASN A 58 14.02 -2.88 -3.02
CA ASN A 58 13.11 -1.77 -2.79
C ASN A 58 11.85 -2.23 -2.05
N MET A 59 11.26 -3.35 -2.45
CA MET A 59 10.08 -3.92 -1.81
C MET A 59 10.35 -4.24 -0.34
N GLN A 60 11.46 -4.91 -0.05
CA GLN A 60 11.91 -5.21 1.30
C GLN A 60 12.12 -3.92 2.11
N SER A 61 12.87 -2.95 1.58
CA SER A 61 13.14 -1.69 2.27
C SER A 61 11.87 -0.90 2.61
N LYS A 62 10.85 -0.93 1.74
CA LYS A 62 9.56 -0.28 2.02
C LYS A 62 8.75 -1.03 3.05
N MET A 63 8.72 -2.36 2.99
CA MET A 63 8.03 -3.15 4.00
C MET A 63 8.72 -3.09 5.37
N ASP A 64 10.04 -2.94 5.42
CA ASP A 64 10.79 -2.68 6.66
C ASP A 64 10.38 -1.32 7.26
N GLN A 65 10.19 -0.29 6.43
CA GLN A 65 9.66 1.01 6.89
C GLN A 65 8.23 0.91 7.41
N VAL A 66 7.35 0.15 6.74
CA VAL A 66 6.00 -0.14 7.21
C VAL A 66 6.05 -0.84 8.57
N ALA A 67 6.87 -1.89 8.70
CA ALA A 67 7.05 -2.65 9.94
C ALA A 67 7.57 -1.77 11.09
N ALA A 68 8.55 -0.92 10.81
CA ALA A 68 9.10 0.01 11.80
C ALA A 68 8.05 1.02 12.27
N LEU A 69 7.27 1.60 11.35
CA LEU A 69 6.19 2.53 11.70
C LEU A 69 5.08 1.84 12.48
N PHE A 70 4.62 0.68 12.03
CA PHE A 70 3.58 -0.09 12.71
C PHE A 70 4.01 -0.47 14.13
N THR A 71 5.23 -0.97 14.30
CA THR A 71 5.76 -1.37 15.61
C THR A 71 5.92 -0.17 16.53
N ARG A 72 6.45 0.95 16.02
CA ARG A 72 6.66 2.18 16.80
C ARG A 72 5.35 2.78 17.30
N TYR A 73 4.29 2.72 16.49
CA TYR A 73 2.99 3.30 16.81
C TYR A 73 1.92 2.21 17.07
N LYS A 74 2.32 1.03 17.56
CA LYS A 74 1.45 -0.15 17.66
C LYS A 74 0.13 0.12 18.40
N THR A 75 0.15 0.95 19.43
CA THR A 75 -1.05 1.35 20.20
C THR A 75 -2.06 2.15 19.38
N TYR A 76 -1.64 2.81 18.30
CA TYR A 76 -2.56 3.48 17.39
C TYR A 76 -3.24 2.50 16.44
N PHE A 77 -2.71 1.28 16.27
CA PHE A 77 -3.21 0.29 15.32
C PHE A 77 -4.00 -0.85 15.97
N GLU A 78 -4.61 -0.61 17.12
CA GLU A 78 -5.60 -1.54 17.69
C GLU A 78 -6.82 -1.68 16.77
N GLY A 79 -7.26 -2.92 16.51
CA GLY A 79 -8.35 -3.21 15.58
C GLY A 79 -8.07 -2.79 14.13
N ASN A 80 -6.79 -2.81 13.72
CA ASN A 80 -6.40 -2.45 12.37
C ASN A 80 -6.98 -3.39 11.31
N HIS A 81 -7.08 -2.87 10.10
CA HIS A 81 -7.37 -3.59 8.87
C HIS A 81 -6.26 -3.31 7.88
N VAL A 82 -5.87 -4.32 7.12
CA VAL A 82 -4.75 -4.26 6.18
C VAL A 82 -5.24 -4.59 4.78
N TRP A 83 -4.87 -3.76 3.80
CA TRP A 83 -5.17 -4.00 2.39
C TRP A 83 -3.89 -3.99 1.56
N ILE A 84 -3.76 -4.97 0.67
CA ILE A 84 -2.65 -5.06 -0.28
C ILE A 84 -3.18 -4.92 -1.69
N VAL A 85 -2.77 -3.83 -2.34
CA VAL A 85 -3.12 -3.51 -3.73
C VAL A 85 -1.97 -3.92 -4.63
N TYR A 86 -2.25 -4.71 -5.66
CA TYR A 86 -1.23 -5.21 -6.57
C TYR A 86 -1.79 -5.46 -7.97
N ALA A 87 -0.92 -5.35 -8.97
CA ALA A 87 -1.28 -5.56 -10.35
C ALA A 87 -1.47 -7.04 -10.68
N VAL A 88 -2.51 -7.34 -11.47
CA VAL A 88 -2.67 -8.62 -12.16
C VAL A 88 -2.72 -8.39 -13.67
N ILE A 89 -2.06 -9.25 -14.45
CA ILE A 89 -2.10 -9.25 -15.92
C ILE A 89 -2.78 -10.54 -16.35
N GLY A 90 -3.94 -10.41 -17.00
CA GLY A 90 -4.85 -11.54 -17.19
C GLY A 90 -5.29 -12.09 -15.83
N ASN A 91 -5.02 -13.37 -15.56
CA ASN A 91 -5.35 -14.02 -14.28
C ASN A 91 -4.11 -14.36 -13.44
N ARG A 92 -3.01 -13.60 -13.62
CA ARG A 92 -1.74 -13.83 -12.93
C ARG A 92 -1.28 -12.57 -12.21
N ILE A 93 -0.72 -12.73 -11.02
CA ILE A 93 -0.02 -11.67 -10.30
C ILE A 93 1.13 -11.19 -11.20
N ALA A 94 1.20 -9.88 -11.45
CA ALA A 94 2.20 -9.31 -12.35
C ALA A 94 3.63 -9.49 -11.81
N LEU A 95 3.79 -9.35 -10.49
CA LEU A 95 5.08 -9.44 -9.79
C LEU A 95 4.92 -10.35 -8.55
N PRO A 96 4.92 -11.69 -8.74
CA PRO A 96 4.64 -12.64 -7.67
C PRO A 96 5.70 -12.61 -6.56
N ASP A 97 6.97 -12.45 -6.89
CA ASP A 97 8.06 -12.43 -5.90
C ASP A 97 7.95 -11.21 -4.97
N GLN A 98 7.66 -10.04 -5.55
CA GLN A 98 7.43 -8.83 -4.78
C GLN A 98 6.18 -8.93 -3.89
N LYS A 99 5.12 -9.57 -4.37
CA LYS A 99 3.94 -9.87 -3.54
C LYS A 99 4.29 -10.80 -2.38
N ALA A 100 5.12 -11.82 -2.62
CA ALA A 100 5.59 -12.72 -1.57
C ALA A 100 6.45 -12.02 -0.50
N ILE A 101 7.19 -10.96 -0.86
CA ILE A 101 7.91 -10.12 0.10
C ILE A 101 6.93 -9.37 1.00
N ILE A 102 5.89 -8.76 0.43
CA ILE A 102 4.82 -8.08 1.20
C ILE A 102 4.16 -9.07 2.17
N ASP A 103 3.78 -10.25 1.67
CA ASP A 103 3.08 -11.26 2.45
C ASP A 103 3.91 -11.75 3.64
N ARG A 104 5.21 -11.98 3.41
CA ARG A 104 6.14 -12.37 4.47
C ARG A 104 6.28 -11.28 5.53
N ALA A 105 6.42 -10.03 5.13
CA ALA A 105 6.57 -8.91 6.06
C ALA A 105 5.31 -8.73 6.92
N LEU A 106 4.11 -8.86 6.33
CA LEU A 106 2.86 -8.78 7.09
C LEU A 106 2.65 -9.97 8.03
N HIS A 107 2.99 -11.19 7.59
CA HIS A 107 2.95 -12.37 8.45
C HIS A 107 3.91 -12.25 9.64
N GLN A 108 5.10 -11.68 9.46
CA GLN A 108 6.05 -11.42 10.55
C GLN A 108 5.52 -10.42 11.59
N LEU A 109 4.56 -9.57 11.21
CA LEU A 109 3.87 -8.64 12.09
C LEU A 109 2.59 -9.21 12.70
N ASP A 110 2.25 -10.47 12.40
CA ASP A 110 0.99 -11.12 12.79
C ASP A 110 -0.26 -10.36 12.29
N LEU A 111 -0.18 -9.84 11.06
CA LEU A 111 -1.24 -9.06 10.43
C LEU A 111 -1.98 -9.87 9.37
N ASN A 112 -3.30 -9.97 9.52
CA ASN A 112 -4.20 -10.45 8.48
C ASN A 112 -4.50 -9.32 7.49
N TYR A 113 -4.60 -9.65 6.21
CA TYR A 113 -4.81 -8.67 5.15
C TYR A 113 -5.81 -9.12 4.08
N THR A 114 -6.44 -8.14 3.43
CA THR A 114 -7.30 -8.34 2.27
C THR A 114 -6.53 -8.05 0.98
N ASN A 115 -6.54 -9.01 0.06
CA ASN A 115 -5.97 -8.84 -1.27
C ASN A 115 -6.91 -8.03 -2.17
N CYS A 116 -6.39 -6.97 -2.77
CA CYS A 116 -7.10 -6.04 -3.65
C CYS A 116 -6.40 -5.98 -5.02
N PRO A 117 -6.53 -7.04 -5.85
CA PRO A 117 -5.90 -7.04 -7.17
C PRO A 117 -6.55 -6.01 -8.09
N TYR A 118 -5.76 -5.31 -8.89
CA TYR A 118 -6.25 -4.48 -9.99
C TYR A 118 -5.72 -4.99 -11.32
N THR A 119 -6.60 -5.05 -12.32
CA THR A 119 -6.24 -5.55 -13.65
C THR A 119 -5.42 -4.52 -14.41
N VAL A 120 -4.31 -4.98 -14.98
CA VAL A 120 -3.49 -4.24 -15.92
C VAL A 120 -3.63 -4.88 -17.29
N VAL A 121 -4.13 -4.10 -18.26
CA VAL A 121 -4.17 -4.47 -19.67
C VAL A 121 -3.11 -3.65 -20.42
N PRO A 122 -1.98 -4.25 -20.83
CA PRO A 122 -0.92 -3.53 -21.53
C PRO A 122 -1.41 -2.85 -22.80
N GLY A 123 -1.05 -1.58 -22.99
CA GLY A 123 -1.41 -0.80 -24.19
C GLY A 123 -2.82 -0.19 -24.18
N PHE A 124 -3.60 -0.37 -23.11
CA PHE A 124 -4.93 0.23 -22.98
C PHE A 124 -4.92 1.44 -22.04
N TYR A 125 -5.80 2.41 -22.35
CA TYR A 125 -6.08 3.55 -21.48
C TYR A 125 -6.69 3.08 -20.16
N ARG A 126 -6.27 3.71 -19.06
CA ARG A 126 -6.83 3.47 -17.73
C ARG A 126 -7.69 4.66 -17.31
N PRO A 127 -8.90 4.44 -16.80
CA PRO A 127 -9.75 5.52 -16.34
C PRO A 127 -9.10 6.27 -15.17
N SER A 128 -9.49 7.53 -14.99
CA SER A 128 -9.11 8.32 -13.81
C SER A 128 -9.50 7.59 -12.53
N GLY A 129 -8.65 7.63 -11.50
CA GLY A 129 -8.87 6.90 -10.25
C GLY A 129 -8.35 5.46 -10.25
N HIS A 130 -8.10 4.83 -11.41
CA HIS A 130 -7.52 3.48 -11.45
C HIS A 130 -6.10 3.44 -10.87
N GLY A 131 -5.85 2.49 -9.97
CA GLY A 131 -4.63 2.44 -9.19
C GLY A 131 -4.52 3.56 -8.17
N THR A 132 -5.63 3.97 -7.55
CA THR A 132 -5.62 5.02 -6.50
C THR A 132 -6.00 4.41 -5.17
N VAL A 133 -5.34 4.85 -4.10
CA VAL A 133 -5.71 4.50 -2.74
C VAL A 133 -5.86 5.78 -1.93
N VAL A 134 -7.01 5.92 -1.29
CA VAL A 134 -7.31 7.03 -0.40
C VAL A 134 -7.65 6.47 0.96
N VAL A 135 -7.02 7.03 1.99
CA VAL A 135 -7.47 6.88 3.38
C VAL A 135 -7.94 8.25 3.82
N ASP A 136 -9.21 8.39 4.17
CA ASP A 136 -9.82 9.66 4.60
C ASP A 136 -10.46 9.51 5.98
N ALA A 137 -9.96 10.24 6.97
CA ALA A 137 -10.47 10.25 8.34
C ALA A 137 -11.08 11.59 8.74
N ARG A 138 -11.36 12.50 7.79
CA ARG A 138 -11.92 13.83 8.10
C ARG A 138 -13.30 13.77 8.76
N SER A 139 -14.06 12.69 8.54
CA SER A 139 -15.36 12.42 9.18
C SER A 139 -15.23 11.86 10.60
N GLY A 140 -14.01 11.63 11.09
CA GLY A 140 -13.72 11.05 12.41
C GLY A 140 -13.62 9.52 12.41
N THR A 141 -14.19 8.84 11.42
CA THR A 141 -13.94 7.41 11.17
C THR A 141 -13.19 7.26 9.86
N PRO A 142 -12.02 6.61 9.84
CA PRO A 142 -11.23 6.44 8.63
C PRO A 142 -11.94 5.56 7.59
N GLU A 143 -12.12 6.09 6.40
CA GLU A 143 -12.69 5.42 5.22
C GLU A 143 -11.55 5.13 4.24
N VAL A 144 -11.47 3.88 3.79
CA VAL A 144 -10.46 3.45 2.83
C VAL A 144 -11.11 3.20 1.48
N TYR A 145 -10.62 3.89 0.46
CA TYR A 145 -11.04 3.73 -0.92
C TYR A 145 -9.89 3.17 -1.74
N ILE A 146 -10.18 2.15 -2.54
CA ILE A 146 -9.27 1.63 -3.55
C ILE A 146 -9.99 1.79 -4.89
N ASP A 147 -9.35 2.50 -5.80
CA ASP A 147 -9.93 3.07 -7.01
C ASP A 147 -11.15 3.95 -6.66
N GLU A 148 -12.36 3.42 -6.82
CA GLU A 148 -13.61 4.09 -6.46
C GLU A 148 -14.45 3.29 -5.44
N GLN A 149 -13.93 2.15 -4.97
CA GLN A 149 -14.64 1.27 -4.06
C GLN A 149 -14.22 1.54 -2.61
N ARG A 150 -15.22 1.79 -1.76
CA ARG A 150 -15.05 1.81 -0.31
C ARG A 150 -14.85 0.38 0.23
N MET A 151 -13.83 0.21 1.06
CA MET A 151 -13.38 -1.11 1.52
C MET A 151 -13.88 -1.50 2.92
N ASN A 152 -14.28 -0.53 3.75
CA ASN A 152 -14.63 -0.71 5.16
C ASN A 152 -15.90 0.01 5.60
#